data_AF-A0A246F8F7-F1
#
_entry.id   AF-A0A246F8F7-F1
#
_cell.length_a   1.000
_cell.length_b   1.000
_cell.length_c   1.000
_cell.angle_alpha   90.00
_cell.angle_beta   90.00
_cell.angle_gamma   90.00
#
_symmetry.space_group_name_H-M   'P 1'
#
loop_
_entity.id
_entity.type
_entity.pdbx_description
1 polymer ?
#
loop_
_entity_poly.entity_id
_entity_poly.type
_entity_poly.pdbx_seq_one_letter_code
_entity_poly.pdbx_strand_id
1 'polypeptide(L)' 'MAFDREDAVYKVLVNGEEQYSLWPDYKEVPAGWREAGKQGSKVDCLAFVEANWTDMRPLSLRQKMAEVQ' A
#
# COMPACT_ATOMS: atom_id res chain seq x y z
N MET A 1 9.59 -17.04 -20.75
CA MET A 1 9.53 -16.13 -19.59
C MET A 1 8.08 -16.04 -19.13
N ALA A 2 7.74 -16.48 -17.92
CA ALA A 2 6.37 -16.43 -17.39
C ALA A 2 6.42 -15.84 -15.98
N PHE A 3 6.55 -14.52 -15.89
CA PHE A 3 6.56 -13.79 -14.62
C PHE A 3 5.36 -12.85 -14.44
N ASP A 4 4.50 -12.75 -15.45
CA ASP A 4 3.21 -12.09 -15.34
C ASP A 4 2.13 -13.18 -15.32
N ARG A 5 1.85 -13.72 -14.13
CA ARG A 5 0.54 -14.36 -13.94
C ARG A 5 -0.45 -13.21 -13.84
N GLU A 6 -1.04 -12.84 -14.96
CA GLU A 6 -2.07 -11.78 -15.04
C GLU A 6 -3.26 -12.09 -14.11
N ASP A 7 -3.46 -13.35 -13.73
CA ASP A 7 -4.45 -13.84 -12.75
C ASP A 7 -3.99 -13.81 -11.28
N ALA A 8 -2.82 -13.27 -10.95
CA ALA A 8 -2.39 -13.20 -9.56
C ALA A 8 -3.19 -12.13 -8.79
N VAL A 9 -3.83 -12.55 -7.70
CA VAL A 9 -4.54 -11.65 -6.80
C VAL A 9 -3.55 -11.00 -5.82
N TYR A 10 -3.62 -9.69 -5.74
CA TYR A 10 -2.88 -8.86 -4.80
C TYR A 10 -3.85 -8.20 -3.83
N LYS A 11 -3.36 -7.87 -2.64
CA LYS A 11 -4.00 -7.00 -1.67
C LYS A 11 -3.11 -5.80 -1.40
N VAL A 12 -3.73 -4.66 -1.16
CA VAL A 12 -3.03 -3.45 -0.75
C VAL A 12 -2.86 -3.48 0.75
N LEU A 13 -1.61 -3.35 1.21
CA LEU A 13 -1.28 -3.18 2.61
C LEU A 13 -0.89 -1.73 2.87
N VAL A 14 -1.13 -1.29 4.10
CA VAL A 14 -0.66 0.00 4.63
C VAL A 14 0.03 -0.22 5.97
N ASN A 15 1.14 0.48 6.22
CA ASN A 15 1.84 0.43 7.50
C ASN A 15 1.45 1.60 8.42
N GLY A 16 2.08 1.69 9.60
CA GLY A 16 1.86 2.78 10.56
C GLY A 16 2.34 4.16 10.08
N GLU A 17 3.13 4.23 9.01
CA GLU A 17 3.63 5.47 8.41
C GLU A 17 2.84 5.92 7.18
N GLU A 18 1.65 5.31 6.96
CA GLU A 18 0.79 5.55 5.79
C GLU A 18 1.46 5.19 4.44
N GLN A 19 2.42 4.28 4.44
CA GLN A 19 3.04 3.78 3.22
C GLN A 19 2.24 2.59 2.69
N TYR A 20 1.97 2.60 1.38
CA TYR A 20 1.22 1.56 0.72
C TYR A 20 2.14 0.56 0.03
N SER A 21 1.76 -0.71 0.02
CA SER A 21 2.49 -1.77 -0.67
C SER A 21 1.53 -2.79 -1.27
N LEU A 22 1.85 -3.29 -2.47
CA LEU A 22 1.14 -4.41 -3.07
C LEU A 22 1.71 -5.71 -2.52
N TRP A 23 0.85 -6.53 -1.93
CA TRP A 23 1.23 -7.81 -1.34
C TRP A 23 0.46 -8.95 -2.01
N PRO A 24 1.09 -10.09 -2.34
CA PRO A 24 0.39 -11.22 -2.91
C PRO A 24 -0.63 -11.78 -1.92
N ASP A 25 -1.84 -12.08 -2.38
CA ASP A 25 -2.91 -12.51 -1.46
C ASP A 25 -2.63 -13.83 -0.76
N TYR A 26 -1.95 -14.75 -1.45
CA TYR A 26 -1.56 -16.06 -0.95
C TYR A 26 -0.48 -16.02 0.15
N LYS A 27 0.09 -14.86 0.45
CA LYS A 27 1.08 -14.69 1.53
C LYS A 27 0.43 -14.10 2.77
N GLU A 28 0.92 -14.55 3.93
CA GLU A 28 0.57 -13.94 5.22
C GLU A 28 0.98 -12.46 5.26
N VAL A 29 0.21 -11.65 5.99
CA VAL A 29 0.49 -10.22 6.14
C VAL A 29 1.62 -10.05 7.16
N PRO A 30 2.73 -9.37 6.81
CA PRO A 30 3.83 -9.14 7.75
C PRO A 30 3.40 -8.31 8.96
N ALA A 31 4.05 -8.55 10.11
CA ALA A 31 3.83 -7.73 11.31
C ALA A 31 4.08 -6.24 11.03
N GLY A 32 3.21 -5.37 11.55
CA GLY A 32 3.28 -3.92 11.33
C GLY A 32 2.59 -3.42 10.06
N TRP A 33 2.06 -4.34 9.23
CA TRP A 33 1.22 -4.01 8.08
C TRP A 33 -0.23 -4.41 8.35
N ARG A 34 -1.16 -3.69 7.74
CA ARG A 34 -2.60 -3.99 7.78
C ARG A 34 -3.19 -3.87 6.38
N GLU A 35 -4.27 -4.59 6.13
CA GLU A 35 -4.99 -4.51 4.85
C GLU A 35 -5.64 -3.14 4.69
N ALA A 36 -5.40 -2.48 3.55
CA ALA A 36 -5.95 -1.17 3.23
C ALA A 36 -7.39 -1.27 2.66
N GLY A 37 -7.94 -2.48 2.54
CA GLY A 37 -9.30 -2.72 2.06
C GLY A 37 -9.48 -2.89 0.55
N LYS A 38 -8.38 -2.89 -0.24
CA LYS A 38 -8.40 -3.21 -1.67
C LYS A 38 -7.67 -4.53 -1.94
N GLN A 39 -8.32 -5.41 -2.70
CA GLN A 39 -7.77 -6.66 -3.22
C GLN A 39 -8.25 -6.84 -4.68
N GLY A 40 -7.43 -7.46 -5.52
CA GLY A 40 -7.79 -7.77 -6.91
C GLY A 40 -6.58 -7.92 -7.81
N SER A 41 -6.75 -7.57 -9.08
CA SER A 41 -5.66 -7.54 -10.05
C SER A 41 -4.56 -6.57 -9.60
N LYS A 42 -3.34 -6.78 -10.09
CA LYS A 42 -2.23 -5.85 -9.85
C LYS A 42 -2.60 -4.42 -10.29
N VAL A 43 -3.27 -4.28 -11.43
CA VAL A 43 -3.70 -2.98 -12.00
C VAL A 43 -4.70 -2.27 -11.09
N ASP A 44 -5.72 -2.99 -10.62
CA ASP A 44 -6.71 -2.48 -9.67
C ASP A 44 -6.09 -2.00 -8.35
N CYS A 45 -5.16 -2.79 -7.82
CA CYS A 45 -4.46 -2.46 -6.58
C CYS A 45 -3.55 -1.26 -6.78
N LEU A 46 -2.86 -1.16 -7.92
CA LEU A 46 -1.99 -0.03 -8.24
C LEU A 46 -2.79 1.27 -8.34
N ALA A 47 -3.90 1.26 -9.09
CA ALA A 47 -4.79 2.40 -9.23
C ALA A 47 -5.35 2.89 -7.88
N PHE A 48 -5.67 1.96 -6.97
CA PHE A 48 -6.06 2.32 -5.61
C PHE A 48 -4.92 3.00 -4.86
N VAL A 49 -3.70 2.47 -4.94
CA VAL A 49 -2.52 3.07 -4.29
C VAL A 49 -2.23 4.46 -4.85
N GLU A 50 -2.27 4.65 -6.17
CA GLU A 50 -2.07 5.97 -6.79
C GLU A 50 -3.15 6.98 -6.37
N ALA A 51 -4.41 6.54 -6.23
CA ALA A 51 -5.50 7.40 -5.80
C ALA A 51 -5.46 7.75 -4.30
N ASN A 52 -4.93 6.88 -3.45
CA ASN A 52 -4.91 7.06 -1.99
C ASN A 52 -3.58 7.60 -1.45
N TRP A 53 -2.46 7.34 -2.14
CA TRP A 53 -1.14 7.81 -1.75
C TRP A 53 -0.85 9.19 -2.37
N THR A 54 -1.75 10.13 -2.14
CA THR A 54 -1.72 11.49 -2.74
C THR A 54 -0.62 12.37 -2.16
N ASP A 55 -0.13 12.03 -0.97
CA ASP A 55 0.96 12.72 -0.33
C ASP A 55 1.97 11.68 0.17
N MET A 56 3.12 11.65 -0.50
CA MET A 56 4.21 10.70 -0.22
C MET A 56 5.12 11.14 0.93
N ARG A 57 4.82 12.26 1.61
CA ARG A 57 5.56 12.67 2.79
C ARG A 57 5.28 11.70 3.93
N PRO A 58 6.32 11.12 4.57
CA PRO A 58 6.17 10.35 5.80
C PRO A 58 5.32 11.09 6.82
N LEU A 59 4.40 10.39 7.49
CA LEU A 59 3.55 10.94 8.56
C LEU A 59 4.39 11.71 9.61
N SER A 60 5.56 11.19 9.94
CA SER A 60 6.51 11.80 10.88
C SER A 60 7.03 13.17 10.45
N LEU A 61 7.20 13.41 9.15
CA LEU A 61 7.57 14.72 8.61
C LEU A 61 6.38 15.69 8.62
N ARG A 62 5.16 15.21 8.36
CA ARG A 62 3.96 16.06 8.47
C ARG A 62 3.72 16.51 9.90
N GLN A 63 3.84 15.61 10.88
CA GLN A 63 3.68 15.92 12.29
C GLN A 63 4.72 16.95 12.76
N LYS A 64 6.00 16.78 12.37
CA LYS A 64 7.05 17.76 12.68
C LYS A 64 6.85 19.12 12.04
N MET A 65 6.18 19.24 10.89
CA MET A 65 5.86 20.53 10.29
C MET A 65 4.62 21.20 10.92
N ALA A 66 3.67 20.42 11.42
CA ALA A 66 2.48 20.94 12.12
C ALA A 66 2.82 21.47 13.52
N GLU A 67 3.82 20.91 14.19
CA GLU A 67 4.24 21.27 15.55
C GLU A 67 5.14 22.54 15.61
N VAL A 68 5.59 23.05 14.46
CA VAL A 68 6.48 24.24 14.38
C VAL A 68 5.69 25.52 14.06
N GLN A 69 4.47 25.64 14.60
CA GLN A 69 3.63 26.85 14.50
C GLN A 69 3.51 27.54 15.84
#